data_AF-A0A7Y4I294-F1
#
_entry.id   AF-A0A7Y4I294-F1
#
_cell.length_a   1.000
_cell.length_b   1.000
_cell.length_c   1.000
_cell.angle_alpha   90.00
_cell.angle_beta   90.00
_cell.angle_gamma   90.00
#
_symmetry.space_group_name_H-M   'P 1'
#
loop_
_entity.id
_entity.type
_entity.pdbx_description
1 polymer ?
#
loop_
_entity_poly.entity_id
_entity_poly.type
_entity_poly.pdbx_seq_one_letter_code
_entity_poly.pdbx_strand_id
1 'polypeptide(L)'
;MWTDTYTSKQKALTLGLVLVGLTALIATGLLLQEYGPGNMGTGLLTGGAVGLAAALVGLWRITRRPDSTTSFERAWTQTGDERDDAVLTRSLAVLGLLSFPLTAVAAIAIGLGAAVEMVLALLLITEILVGAVAFAVINRKS
;
A
#
# COMPACT_ATOMS: atom_id res chain seq x y z
N MET A 1 2.42 -29.98 -3.41
CA MET A 1 2.92 -29.27 -2.22
C MET A 1 4.39 -28.98 -2.45
N TRP A 2 4.70 -27.89 -3.14
CA TRP A 2 6.07 -27.41 -3.30
C TRP A 2 6.34 -26.45 -2.14
N THR A 3 7.04 -26.91 -1.11
CA THR A 3 7.61 -26.01 -0.12
C THR A 3 8.90 -25.47 -0.71
N ASP A 4 8.84 -24.32 -1.37
CA ASP A 4 10.04 -23.53 -1.63
C ASP A 4 10.61 -23.10 -0.27
N THR A 5 11.50 -23.91 0.27
CA THR A 5 12.26 -23.58 1.47
C THR A 5 13.18 -22.42 1.11
N TYR A 6 12.76 -21.19 1.43
CA TYR A 6 13.62 -20.01 1.32
C TYR A 6 14.98 -20.32 1.93
N THR A 7 16.03 -20.10 1.15
CA THR A 7 17.40 -20.24 1.62
C THR A 7 17.64 -19.29 2.81
N SER A 8 18.53 -19.65 3.74
CA SER A 8 18.84 -18.79 4.89
C SER A 8 19.25 -17.38 4.50
N LYS A 9 19.88 -17.22 3.32
CA LYS A 9 20.22 -15.92 2.72
C LYS A 9 18.97 -15.12 2.33
N GLN A 10 17.97 -15.73 1.69
CA GLN A 10 16.71 -15.06 1.33
C GLN A 10 15.90 -14.66 2.56
N LYS A 11 15.88 -15.51 3.61
CA LYS A 11 15.25 -15.16 4.90
C LYS A 11 15.94 -13.98 5.58
N ALA A 12 17.27 -13.97 5.60
CA ALA A 12 18.04 -12.86 6.16
C ALA A 12 17.82 -11.55 5.38
N LEU A 13 17.76 -11.64 4.05
CA LEU A 13 17.56 -10.48 3.18
C LEU A 13 16.15 -9.88 3.32
N THR A 14 15.12 -10.73 3.36
CA THR A 14 13.74 -10.29 3.61
C THR A 14 13.56 -9.66 5.00
N LEU A 15 14.11 -10.29 6.06
CA LEU A 15 14.15 -9.69 7.40
C LEU A 15 14.91 -8.35 7.41
N GLY A 16 16.05 -8.28 6.71
CA GLY A 16 16.84 -7.06 6.57
C GLY A 16 16.03 -5.93 5.92
N LEU A 17 15.32 -6.21 4.83
CA LEU A 17 14.45 -5.22 4.17
C LEU A 17 13.32 -4.73 5.08
N VAL A 18 12.69 -5.63 5.82
CA VAL A 18 11.64 -5.26 6.79
C VAL A 18 12.20 -4.36 7.89
N LEU A 19 13.36 -4.69 8.44
CA LEU A 19 14.01 -3.89 9.48
C LEU A 19 14.44 -2.51 8.97
N VAL A 20 14.98 -2.44 7.75
CA VAL A 20 15.32 -1.16 7.10
C VAL A 20 14.06 -0.31 6.90
N GLY A 21 12.97 -0.90 6.40
CA GLY A 21 11.69 -0.21 6.23
C GLY A 21 11.12 0.32 7.54
N LEU A 22 11.13 -0.49 8.61
CA LEU A 22 10.70 -0.07 9.94
C LEU A 22 11.58 1.06 10.51
N THR A 23 12.89 0.93 10.34
CA THR A 23 13.85 1.95 10.81
C THR A 23 13.62 3.27 10.08
N ALA A 24 13.44 3.24 8.76
CA ALA A 24 13.13 4.42 7.97
C ALA A 24 11.81 5.06 8.41
N LEU A 25 10.74 4.27 8.59
CA LEU A 25 9.44 4.76 9.05
C LEU A 25 9.54 5.45 10.41
N ILE A 26 10.20 4.81 11.39
CA ILE A 26 10.37 5.36 12.73
C ILE A 26 11.25 6.61 12.69
N ALA A 27 12.39 6.57 12.01
CA ALA A 27 13.31 7.70 11.91
C ALA A 27 12.63 8.91 11.26
N THR A 28 11.92 8.71 10.15
CA THR A 28 11.15 9.77 9.51
C THR A 28 10.04 10.29 10.40
N GLY A 29 9.33 9.42 11.12
CA GLY A 29 8.28 9.82 12.06
C GLY A 29 8.82 10.69 13.20
N LEU A 30 9.96 10.32 13.79
CA LEU A 30 10.62 11.10 14.84
C LEU A 30 11.16 12.44 14.30
N LEU A 31 11.74 12.45 13.10
CA LEU A 31 12.18 13.69 12.45
C LEU A 31 11.01 14.63 12.16
N LEU A 32 9.87 14.11 11.70
CA LEU A 32 8.65 14.89 11.49
C LEU A 32 8.00 15.34 12.80
N GLN A 33 8.26 14.66 13.91
CA GLN A 33 7.79 15.09 15.22
C GLN A 33 8.63 16.25 15.77
N GLU A 34 9.94 16.25 15.49
CA GLU A 34 10.86 17.30 15.95
C GLU A 34 10.84 18.53 15.03
N TYR A 35 10.81 18.33 13.71
CA TYR A 35 10.99 19.41 12.72
C TYR A 35 9.75 19.65 11.83
N GLY A 36 8.76 18.77 11.89
CA GLY A 36 7.57 18.88 11.05
C GLY A 36 6.55 19.87 11.62
N PRO A 37 5.79 20.58 10.77
CA PRO A 37 4.70 21.42 11.22
C PRO A 37 3.53 20.59 11.77
N GLY A 38 2.97 21.00 12.90
CA GLY A 38 1.79 20.37 13.50
C GLY A 38 2.04 18.93 13.98
N ASN A 39 1.06 18.04 13.75
CA ASN A 39 1.08 16.65 14.25
C ASN A 39 1.51 15.62 13.17
N MET A 40 2.34 16.03 12.21
CA MET A 40 2.73 15.16 11.09
C MET A 40 3.46 13.89 11.53
N GLY A 41 4.37 13.98 12.50
CA GLY A 41 5.07 12.81 13.04
C GLY A 41 4.11 11.78 13.65
N THR A 42 3.16 12.24 14.47
CA THR A 42 2.11 11.37 15.04
C THR A 42 1.24 10.76 13.95
N GLY A 43 0.86 11.54 12.92
CA GLY A 43 0.08 11.06 11.79
C GLY A 43 0.78 9.94 11.01
N LEU A 44 2.07 10.12 10.69
CA LEU A 44 2.85 9.11 9.99
C LEU A 44 3.04 7.84 10.82
N LEU A 45 3.36 7.97 12.10
CA LEU A 45 3.57 6.82 12.99
C LEU A 45 2.27 6.04 13.25
N THR A 46 1.16 6.74 13.46
CA THR A 46 -0.16 6.10 13.65
C THR A 46 -0.63 5.41 12.37
N GLY A 47 -0.55 6.09 11.22
CA GLY A 47 -0.88 5.50 9.92
C GLY A 47 0.00 4.29 9.59
N GLY A 48 1.30 4.40 9.83
CA GLY A 48 2.26 3.30 9.66
C GLY A 48 1.96 2.10 10.56
N ALA A 49 1.62 2.34 11.84
CA ALA A 49 1.24 1.29 12.78
C ALA A 49 -0.06 0.59 12.35
N VAL A 50 -1.07 1.34 11.90
CA VAL A 50 -2.32 0.78 11.37
C VAL A 50 -2.06 -0.06 10.11
N GLY A 51 -1.24 0.44 9.18
CA GLY A 51 -0.85 -0.28 7.97
C GLY A 51 -0.12 -1.59 8.28
N LEU A 52 0.83 -1.57 9.22
CA LEU A 52 1.54 -2.76 9.68
C LEU A 52 0.60 -3.78 10.33
N ALA A 53 -0.30 -3.32 11.19
CA ALA A 53 -1.29 -4.20 11.83
C ALA A 53 -2.19 -4.87 10.77
N ALA A 54 -2.68 -4.11 9.79
CA ALA A 54 -3.49 -4.65 8.69
C ALA A 54 -2.72 -5.70 7.87
N ALA A 55 -1.45 -5.43 7.54
CA ALA A 55 -0.60 -6.38 6.83
C ALA A 55 -0.36 -7.68 7.62
N LEU A 56 -0.09 -7.57 8.92
CA LEU A 56 0.09 -8.72 9.81
C LEU A 56 -1.19 -9.55 9.94
N VAL A 57 -2.34 -8.90 10.09
CA VAL A 57 -3.64 -9.58 10.13
C VAL A 57 -3.91 -10.30 8.81
N GLY A 58 -3.64 -9.66 7.68
CA GLY A 58 -3.77 -10.29 6.35
C GLY A 58 -2.89 -11.53 6.21
N LEU A 59 -1.60 -11.41 6.53
CA LEU A 59 -0.65 -12.52 6.48
C LEU A 59 -1.05 -13.68 7.43
N TRP A 60 -1.50 -13.34 8.64
CA TRP A 60 -2.01 -14.33 9.58
C TRP A 60 -3.25 -15.04 9.05
N ARG A 61 -4.16 -14.31 8.40
CA ARG A 61 -5.38 -14.89 7.81
C ARG A 61 -5.06 -15.84 6.67
N ILE A 62 -4.17 -15.43 5.77
CA ILE A 62 -3.68 -16.22 4.63
C ILE A 62 -3.01 -17.52 5.12
N THR A 63 -2.15 -17.42 6.14
CA THR A 63 -1.44 -18.59 6.68
C THR A 63 -2.35 -19.55 7.46
N ARG A 64 -3.37 -19.05 8.18
CA ARG A 64 -4.32 -19.90 8.92
C ARG A 64 -5.44 -20.49 8.07
N ARG A 65 -5.90 -19.78 7.04
CA ARG A 65 -7.09 -20.16 6.24
C ARG A 65 -6.84 -19.95 4.75
N PRO A 66 -5.92 -20.71 4.13
CA PRO A 66 -5.58 -20.56 2.73
C PRO A 66 -6.80 -20.74 1.80
N ASP A 67 -7.76 -21.59 2.18
CA ASP A 67 -8.97 -21.87 1.40
C ASP A 67 -9.95 -20.68 1.32
N SER A 68 -9.79 -19.67 2.18
CA SER A 68 -10.63 -18.47 2.24
C SER A 68 -9.94 -17.20 1.74
N THR A 69 -8.86 -17.37 0.96
CA THR A 69 -8.08 -16.26 0.42
C THR A 69 -8.83 -15.57 -0.72
N THR A 70 -8.87 -14.25 -0.66
CA THR A 70 -9.47 -13.43 -1.72
C THR A 70 -8.55 -13.37 -2.94
N SER A 71 -9.10 -13.11 -4.14
CA SER A 71 -8.30 -12.89 -5.36
C SER A 71 -7.20 -11.84 -5.18
N PHE A 72 -7.48 -10.78 -4.41
CA PHE A 72 -6.46 -9.77 -4.09
C PHE A 72 -5.34 -10.36 -3.24
N GLU A 73 -5.67 -11.09 -2.17
CA GLU A 73 -4.67 -11.73 -1.30
C GLU A 73 -3.79 -12.70 -2.10
N ARG A 74 -4.39 -13.50 -2.99
CA ARG A 74 -3.65 -14.46 -3.84
C ARG A 74 -2.74 -13.77 -4.84
N ALA A 75 -3.21 -12.73 -5.53
CA ALA A 75 -2.39 -11.93 -6.43
C ALA A 75 -1.22 -11.25 -5.69
N TRP A 76 -1.51 -10.70 -4.50
CA TRP A 76 -0.51 -10.03 -3.66
C TRP A 76 0.57 -11.00 -3.15
N THR A 77 0.20 -12.22 -2.78
CA THR A 77 1.16 -13.25 -2.35
C THR A 77 1.79 -14.03 -3.51
N GLN A 78 1.51 -13.67 -4.77
CA GLN A 78 1.96 -14.40 -5.97
C GLN A 78 1.55 -15.89 -5.96
N THR A 79 0.41 -16.19 -5.35
CA THR A 79 -0.21 -17.52 -5.33
C THR A 79 -1.51 -17.56 -6.14
N GLY A 80 -1.78 -16.51 -6.91
CA GLY A 80 -2.94 -16.38 -7.80
C GLY A 80 -2.76 -17.19 -9.09
N ASP A 81 -3.86 -17.37 -9.82
CA ASP A 81 -3.82 -17.83 -11.21
C ASP A 81 -3.51 -16.67 -12.16
N GLU A 82 -3.30 -16.97 -13.44
CA GLU A 82 -3.05 -15.94 -14.47
C GLU A 82 -4.15 -14.86 -14.53
N ARG A 83 -5.37 -15.21 -14.12
CA ARG A 83 -6.51 -14.28 -14.06
C ARG A 83 -6.32 -13.27 -12.94
N ASP A 84 -6.00 -13.71 -11.72
CA ASP A 84 -5.79 -12.83 -10.57
C ASP A 84 -4.66 -11.81 -10.84
N ASP A 85 -3.57 -12.26 -11.46
CA ASP A 85 -2.44 -11.41 -11.84
C ASP A 85 -2.81 -10.40 -12.92
N ALA A 86 -3.60 -10.81 -13.93
CA ALA A 86 -4.09 -9.91 -14.96
C ALA A 86 -5.04 -8.84 -14.40
N VAL A 87 -5.91 -9.21 -13.44
CA VAL A 87 -6.82 -8.27 -12.76
C VAL A 87 -6.02 -7.25 -11.96
N LEU A 88 -5.06 -7.71 -11.15
CA LEU A 88 -4.21 -6.81 -10.35
C LEU A 88 -3.41 -5.87 -11.26
N THR A 89 -2.74 -6.41 -12.28
CA THR A 89 -1.93 -5.62 -13.23
C THR A 89 -2.76 -4.54 -13.92
N ARG A 90 -3.95 -4.89 -14.43
CA ARG A 90 -4.84 -3.91 -15.08
C ARG A 90 -5.34 -2.86 -14.09
N SER A 91 -5.66 -3.25 -12.85
CA SER A 91 -6.11 -2.31 -11.82
C SER A 91 -5.01 -1.32 -11.43
N LEU A 92 -3.76 -1.78 -11.29
CA LEU A 92 -2.60 -0.95 -11.01
C LEU A 92 -2.24 -0.04 -12.19
N ALA A 93 -2.42 -0.52 -13.42
CA ALA A 93 -2.25 0.30 -14.62
C ALA A 93 -3.27 1.46 -14.66
N VAL A 94 -4.54 1.22 -14.29
CA VAL A 94 -5.54 2.28 -14.18
C VAL A 94 -5.18 3.28 -13.09
N LEU A 95 -4.76 2.80 -11.92
CA LEU A 95 -4.31 3.66 -10.83
C LEU A 95 -3.11 4.52 -11.26
N GLY A 96 -2.09 3.91 -11.88
CA GLY A 96 -0.90 4.62 -12.36
C GLY A 96 -1.19 5.62 -13.48
N LEU A 97 -2.16 5.32 -14.36
CA LEU A 97 -2.59 6.28 -15.39
C LEU A 97 -3.32 7.48 -14.78
N LEU A 98 -4.14 7.25 -13.73
CA LEU A 98 -4.91 8.30 -13.07
C LEU A 98 -4.11 9.08 -12.01
N SER A 99 -3.05 8.52 -11.44
CA SER A 99 -2.24 9.21 -10.43
C SER A 99 -1.58 10.47 -11.00
N PHE A 100 -1.13 10.44 -12.26
CA PHE A 100 -0.53 11.61 -12.91
C PHE A 100 -1.50 12.82 -13.00
N PRO A 101 -2.69 12.71 -13.62
CA PRO A 101 -3.63 13.84 -13.66
C PRO A 101 -4.17 14.21 -12.28
N LEU A 102 -4.38 13.25 -11.37
CA LEU A 102 -4.80 13.57 -10.00
C LEU A 102 -3.74 14.39 -9.25
N THR A 103 -2.46 14.03 -9.40
CA THR A 103 -1.34 14.78 -8.83
C THR A 103 -1.25 16.18 -9.45
N ALA A 104 -1.48 16.31 -10.76
CA ALA A 104 -1.49 17.60 -11.43
C ALA A 104 -2.63 18.51 -10.90
N VAL A 105 -3.83 17.97 -10.71
CA VAL A 105 -4.96 18.70 -10.10
C VAL A 105 -4.64 19.12 -8.68
N ALA A 106 -4.04 18.23 -7.88
CA ALA A 106 -3.59 18.54 -6.52
C ALA A 106 -2.57 19.70 -6.51
N ALA A 107 -1.57 19.66 -7.41
CA ALA A 107 -0.58 20.71 -7.53
C ALA A 107 -1.21 22.07 -7.91
N ILE A 108 -2.15 22.06 -8.86
CA ILE A 108 -2.90 23.27 -9.24
C ILE A 108 -3.71 23.80 -8.06
N ALA A 109 -4.43 22.93 -7.33
CA ALA A 109 -5.23 23.33 -6.17
C ALA A 109 -4.35 24.01 -5.10
N ILE A 110 -3.18 23.44 -4.80
CA ILE A 110 -2.20 24.04 -3.89
C ILE A 110 -1.74 25.41 -4.42
N GLY A 111 -1.41 25.51 -5.72
CA GLY A 111 -1.00 26.76 -6.36
C GLY A 111 -2.06 27.86 -6.32
N LEU A 112 -3.35 27.49 -6.27
CA LEU A 112 -4.49 28.41 -6.11
C LEU A 112 -4.79 28.77 -4.65
N GLY A 113 -3.97 28.31 -3.70
CA GLY A 113 -4.10 28.65 -2.28
C GLY A 113 -4.92 27.67 -1.44
N ALA A 114 -5.22 26.46 -1.95
CA ALA A 114 -5.81 25.43 -1.11
C ALA A 114 -4.82 24.95 -0.03
N ALA A 115 -5.35 24.58 1.14
CA ALA A 115 -4.54 24.04 2.23
C ALA A 115 -3.83 22.74 1.81
N VAL A 116 -2.50 22.72 1.90
CA VAL A 116 -1.65 21.62 1.39
C VAL A 116 -2.01 20.30 2.05
N GLU A 117 -2.20 20.29 3.36
CA GLU A 117 -2.50 19.10 4.15
C GLU A 117 -3.82 18.47 3.70
N MET A 118 -4.82 19.31 3.44
CA MET A 118 -6.13 18.86 2.98
C MET A 118 -6.04 18.28 1.56
N VAL A 119 -5.32 18.94 0.66
CA VAL A 119 -5.17 18.48 -0.72
C VAL A 119 -4.42 17.15 -0.77
N LEU A 120 -3.35 16.98 0.00
CA LEU A 120 -2.60 15.73 0.06
C LEU A 120 -3.43 14.60 0.68
N ALA A 121 -4.20 14.88 1.73
CA ALA A 121 -5.11 13.89 2.32
C ALA A 121 -6.17 13.43 1.31
N LEU A 122 -6.79 14.37 0.59
CA LEU A 122 -7.78 14.06 -0.44
C LEU A 122 -7.17 13.31 -1.62
N LEU A 123 -5.97 13.69 -2.07
CA LEU A 123 -5.24 12.98 -3.12
C LEU A 123 -5.01 11.52 -2.73
N LEU A 124 -4.46 11.28 -1.52
CA LEU A 124 -4.20 9.94 -1.01
C LEU A 124 -5.47 9.09 -0.95
N ILE A 125 -6.55 9.63 -0.37
CA ILE A 125 -7.83 8.92 -0.28
C ILE A 125 -8.38 8.62 -1.69
N THR A 126 -8.25 9.58 -2.61
CA THR A 126 -8.72 9.42 -3.99
C THR A 126 -7.94 8.32 -4.71
N GLU A 127 -6.62 8.26 -4.56
CA GLU A 127 -5.80 7.20 -5.14
C GLU A 127 -6.18 5.81 -4.60
N ILE A 128 -6.39 5.69 -3.28
CA ILE A 128 -6.86 4.44 -2.66
C ILE A 128 -8.23 4.03 -3.23
N LEU A 129 -9.18 4.97 -3.33
CA LEU A 129 -10.51 4.71 -3.88
C LEU A 129 -10.46 4.34 -5.36
N VAL A 130 -9.64 5.01 -6.16
CA VAL A 130 -9.43 4.68 -7.57
C VAL A 130 -8.90 3.26 -7.72
N GLY A 131 -7.89 2.88 -6.94
CA GLY A 131 -7.35 1.52 -6.94
C GLY A 131 -8.41 0.47 -6.56
N ALA A 132 -9.15 0.72 -5.47
CA ALA A 132 -10.20 -0.19 -4.99
C ALA A 132 -11.35 -0.34 -6.01
N VAL A 133 -11.81 0.77 -6.59
CA VAL A 133 -12.89 0.76 -7.60
C VAL A 133 -12.40 0.10 -8.89
N ALA A 134 -11.20 0.42 -9.37
CA ALA A 134 -10.63 -0.22 -10.56
C ALA A 134 -10.54 -1.73 -10.37
N PHE A 135 -10.01 -2.19 -9.24
CA PHE A 135 -9.94 -3.61 -8.92
C PHE A 135 -11.35 -4.25 -8.87
N ALA A 136 -12.29 -3.65 -8.15
CA ALA A 136 -13.65 -4.19 -8.02
C ALA A 136 -14.39 -4.26 -9.37
N VAL A 137 -14.24 -3.25 -10.23
CA VAL A 137 -14.88 -3.20 -11.55
C VAL A 137 -14.26 -4.23 -12.49
N ILE A 138 -12.93 -4.34 -12.51
CA ILE A 138 -12.23 -5.30 -13.40
C ILE A 138 -12.53 -6.73 -12.93
N ASN A 139 -12.45 -7.00 -11.63
CA ASN A 139 -12.73 -8.33 -11.08
C ASN A 139 -14.17 -8.82 -11.36
N ARG A 140 -15.16 -7.91 -11.38
CA ARG A 140 -16.54 -8.24 -11.74
C ARG A 140 -16.76 -8.53 -13.23
N LYS A 141 -15.87 -8.06 -14.10
CA LYS A 141 -15.99 -8.17 -15.57
C LYS A 141 -15.21 -9.36 -16.14
N SER A 142 -14.16 -9.81 -15.46
CA SER A 142 -13.40 -11.03 -15.78
C SER A 142 -14.13 -12.27 -15.30
#